data_AF-A0A959E4T0-F1
#
_entry.id   AF-A0A959E4T0-F1
#
_cell.length_a   1.000
_cell.length_b   1.000
_cell.length_c   1.000
_cell.angle_alpha   90.00
_cell.angle_beta   90.00
_cell.angle_gamma   90.00
#
_symmetry.space_group_name_H-M   'P 1'
#
loop_
_entity.id
_entity.type
_entity.pdbx_description
1 polymer ?
#
loop_
_entity_poly.entity_id
_entity_poly.type
_entity_poly.pdbx_seq_one_letter_code
_entity_poly.pdbx_strand_id
1 'polypeptide(L)'
;TVYLLFPAMAVYEPMDKLSVEAGFQGSSLLSAKLRFLDEGGSSDRKYKYEGGDWSLVFGAGYEVMDRLTLSMRMNVGISQFHKQAVDSRQQVFQVSAAYAIGRW
;
A
#
# COMPACT_ATOMS: atom_id res chain seq x y z
N THR A 1 -1.91 11.69 8.12
CA THR A 1 -0.81 10.77 8.41
C THR A 1 -0.09 10.47 7.13
N VAL A 2 1.24 10.50 7.11
CA VAL A 2 2.05 10.17 5.92
C VAL A 2 2.65 8.78 6.10
N TYR A 3 2.53 7.94 5.08
CA TYR A 3 3.08 6.58 5.05
C TYR A 3 4.11 6.49 3.93
N LEU A 4 5.30 5.94 4.21
CA LEU A 4 6.17 5.44 3.14
C LEU A 4 5.83 3.98 2.91
N LEU A 5 5.68 3.61 1.64
CA LEU A 5 5.46 2.23 1.23
C LEU A 5 6.70 1.78 0.47
N PHE A 6 7.27 0.66 0.89
CA PHE A 6 8.35 -0.04 0.21
C PHE A 6 7.81 -1.35 -0.35
N PRO A 7 7.28 -1.35 -1.59
CA PRO A 7 6.83 -2.55 -2.24
C PRO A 7 8.01 -3.28 -2.92
N ALA A 8 8.07 -4.60 -2.72
CA ALA A 8 8.91 -5.51 -3.47
C ALA A 8 8.00 -6.54 -4.14
N MET A 9 7.81 -6.39 -5.45
CA MET A 9 6.88 -7.17 -6.25
C MET A 9 7.62 -8.01 -7.29
N ALA A 10 7.26 -9.29 -7.38
CA ALA A 10 7.56 -10.13 -8.53
C ALA A 10 6.38 -10.07 -9.49
N VAL A 11 6.65 -9.83 -10.77
CA VAL A 11 5.66 -9.82 -11.85
C VAL A 11 5.95 -10.99 -12.77
N TYR A 12 4.92 -11.77 -13.07
CA TYR A 12 4.98 -12.88 -14.01
C TYR A 12 3.87 -12.73 -15.04
N GLU A 13 4.20 -12.92 -16.32
CA GLU A 13 3.27 -12.76 -17.44
C GLU A 13 2.96 -14.14 -18.03
N PRO A 14 1.95 -14.86 -17.50
CA PRO A 14 1.63 -16.21 -17.97
C PRO A 14 1.08 -16.25 -19.40
N MET A 15 0.51 -15.14 -19.88
CA MET A 15 -0.10 -15.02 -21.21
C MET A 15 0.09 -13.60 -21.72
N ASP A 16 0.03 -13.43 -23.05
CA ASP A 16 -0.02 -12.10 -23.66
C ASP A 16 -1.13 -11.25 -23.01
N LYS A 17 -0.76 -10.03 -22.63
CA LYS A 17 -1.63 -9.02 -21.98
C LYS A 17 -2.05 -9.34 -20.54
N LEU A 18 -1.71 -10.50 -19.98
CA LEU A 18 -2.03 -10.85 -18.59
C LEU A 18 -0.75 -10.81 -17.75
N SER A 19 -0.75 -9.98 -16.73
CA SER A 19 0.29 -9.96 -15.70
C SER A 19 -0.28 -10.43 -14.37
N VAL A 20 0.50 -11.21 -13.63
CA VAL A 20 0.21 -11.62 -12.26
C VAL A 20 1.34 -11.12 -11.40
N GLU A 21 0.99 -10.43 -10.33
CA GLU A 21 1.95 -9.80 -9.42
C GLU A 21 1.81 -10.43 -8.04
N ALA A 22 2.93 -10.78 -7.42
CA ALA A 22 2.94 -11.23 -6.03
C ALA A 22 4.17 -10.68 -5.33
N GLY A 23 4.03 -10.26 -4.09
CA GLY A 23 5.12 -9.62 -3.38
C GLY A 23 4.80 -9.33 -1.93
N PHE A 24 5.70 -8.56 -1.34
CA PHE A 24 5.53 -8.01 0.00
C PHE A 24 5.67 -6.50 -0.06
N GLN A 25 4.98 -5.83 0.84
CA GLN A 25 5.03 -4.39 0.98
C GLN A 25 5.21 -4.05 2.45
N GLY A 26 6.33 -3.40 2.74
CA GLY A 26 6.57 -2.75 4.02
C GLY A 26 5.96 -1.35 4.01
N SER A 27 5.37 -0.94 5.12
CA SER A 27 4.85 0.41 5.33
C SER A 27 5.48 0.97 6.60
N SER A 28 6.05 2.16 6.53
CA SER A 28 6.52 2.89 7.71
C SER A 28 5.71 4.17 7.87
N LEU A 29 5.17 4.36 9.06
CA LEU A 29 4.38 5.54 9.41
C LEU A 29 5.35 6.68 9.77
N LEU A 30 5.57 7.62 8.84
CA LEU A 30 6.54 8.72 9.03
C LEU A 30 6.05 9.78 10.02
N SER A 31 4.74 10.05 10.06
CA SER A 31 4.15 11.06 10.94
C SER A 31 2.63 10.96 10.99
N ALA A 32 2.09 10.76 12.18
CA ALA A 32 0.70 11.05 12.51
C ALA A 32 0.62 12.47 13.08
N LYS A 33 0.03 13.40 12.33
CA LYS A 33 -0.40 14.69 12.90
C LYS A 33 -1.78 14.47 13.51
N LEU A 34 -1.87 14.29 14.83
CA LEU A 34 -3.14 14.46 15.53
C LEU A 34 -3.34 15.96 15.80
N ARG A 35 -4.41 16.53 15.23
CA ARG A 35 -4.91 17.83 15.66
C ARG A 35 -5.93 17.58 16.75
N PHE A 36 -5.56 17.87 18.00
CA PHE A 36 -6.52 17.98 19.09
C PHE A 36 -7.13 19.39 19.02
N LEU A 37 -8.45 19.47 18.89
CA LEU A 37 -9.20 20.70 19.16
C LEU A 37 -9.41 20.74 20.67
N ASP A 38 -8.60 21.51 21.37
CA ASP A 38 -8.79 21.82 22.80
C ASP A 38 -9.08 23.32 22.93
N GLU A 39 -10.01 23.69 23.83
CA GLU A 39 -10.61 25.02 24.02
C GLU A 39 -9.63 26.12 24.53
N GLY A 40 -8.39 26.19 24.02
CA GLY A 40 -7.44 27.19 24.51
C GLY A 40 -6.13 27.38 23.73
N GLY A 41 -5.88 26.63 22.65
CA GLY A 41 -4.71 26.88 21.82
C GLY A 41 -4.18 25.63 21.12
N SER A 42 -3.78 25.80 19.86
CA SER A 42 -3.21 24.75 19.02
C SER A 42 -1.83 24.33 19.56
N SER A 43 -1.76 23.25 20.32
CA SER A 43 -0.50 22.57 20.61
C SER A 43 -0.20 21.53 19.52
N ASP A 44 0.71 21.87 18.61
CA ASP A 44 1.30 20.93 17.63
C ASP A 44 2.21 19.91 18.34
N ARG A 45 1.63 18.93 19.04
CA ARG A 45 2.42 17.77 19.51
C ARG A 45 2.63 16.78 18.36
N LYS A 46 3.80 16.86 17.74
CA LYS A 46 4.31 15.83 16.81
C LYS A 46 4.76 14.60 17.62
N TYR A 47 3.87 13.64 17.82
CA TYR A 47 4.28 12.32 18.30
C TYR A 47 4.90 11.55 17.12
N LYS A 48 6.20 11.25 17.22
CA LYS A 48 6.94 10.36 16.31
C LYS A 48 6.53 8.91 16.61
N TYR A 49 5.36 8.50 16.17
CA TYR A 49 4.99 7.08 16.15
C TYR A 49 5.67 6.45 14.92
N GLU A 50 6.91 5.98 15.10
CA GLU A 50 7.58 5.10 14.14
C GLU A 50 7.04 3.69 14.34
N GLY A 51 5.99 3.35 13.58
CA GLY A 51 5.45 2.00 13.47
C GLY A 51 5.70 1.46 12.06
N GLY A 52 6.13 0.21 11.98
CA GLY A 52 6.36 -0.51 10.72
C GLY A 52 5.38 -1.68 10.57
N ASP A 53 4.70 -1.75 9.44
CA ASP A 53 3.74 -2.79 9.07
C ASP A 53 4.23 -3.56 7.84
N TRP A 54 3.98 -4.86 7.80
CA TRP A 54 4.30 -5.71 6.64
C TRP A 54 3.02 -6.31 6.09
N SER A 55 2.93 -6.35 4.77
CA SER A 55 1.79 -6.92 4.04
C SER A 55 2.28 -7.78 2.88
N LEU A 56 1.54 -8.83 2.57
CA LEU A 56 1.68 -9.52 1.28
C LEU A 56 0.76 -8.85 0.29
N VAL A 57 1.22 -8.72 -0.94
CA VAL A 57 0.46 -8.12 -2.03
C VAL A 57 0.35 -9.15 -3.13
N PHE A 58 -0.88 -9.39 -3.58
CA PHE A 58 -1.19 -10.22 -4.72
C PHE A 58 -1.97 -9.38 -5.71
N GLY A 59 -1.72 -9.53 -7.00
CA GLY A 59 -2.35 -8.73 -8.02
C GLY A 59 -2.41 -9.44 -9.35
N ALA A 60 -3.29 -8.94 -10.20
CA ALA A 60 -3.36 -9.32 -11.59
C ALA A 60 -3.67 -8.07 -12.43
N GLY A 61 -2.98 -7.92 -13.55
CA GLY A 61 -3.18 -6.89 -14.54
C GLY A 61 -3.60 -7.49 -15.87
N TYR A 62 -4.45 -6.77 -16.60
CA TYR A 62 -4.84 -7.08 -17.96
C TYR A 62 -4.70 -5.85 -18.85
N GLU A 63 -3.98 -5.97 -19.95
CA GLU A 63 -3.89 -4.93 -20.97
C GLU A 63 -5.15 -4.99 -21.86
N VAL A 64 -6.03 -4.02 -21.66
CA VAL A 64 -7.35 -3.97 -22.33
C VAL A 64 -7.23 -3.34 -23.71
N MET A 65 -6.39 -2.31 -23.84
CA MET A 65 -6.12 -1.61 -25.09
C MET A 65 -4.62 -1.38 -25.19
N ASP A 66 -4.11 -1.13 -26.40
CA ASP A 66 -2.70 -0.74 -26.57
C ASP A 66 -2.39 0.40 -25.59
N ARG A 67 -1.47 0.13 -24.65
CA ARG A 67 -1.00 1.06 -23.61
C ARG A 67 -1.92 1.27 -22.40
N LEU A 68 -3.10 0.65 -22.34
CA LEU A 68 -4.01 0.73 -21.18
C LEU A 68 -4.07 -0.60 -20.43
N THR A 69 -3.54 -0.60 -19.21
CA THR A 69 -3.56 -1.76 -18.32
C THR A 69 -4.54 -1.51 -17.18
N LEU A 70 -5.49 -2.40 -16.98
CA LEU A 70 -6.30 -2.47 -15.76
C LEU A 70 -5.68 -3.48 -14.83
N SER A 71 -5.46 -3.13 -13.57
CA SER A 71 -4.95 -4.06 -12.57
C SER A 71 -5.75 -4.01 -11.30
N MET A 72 -5.87 -5.17 -10.67
CA MET A 72 -6.44 -5.36 -9.35
C MET A 72 -5.37 -5.90 -8.43
N ARG A 73 -5.30 -5.37 -7.21
CA ARG A 73 -4.38 -5.83 -6.18
C ARG A 73 -5.10 -6.02 -4.86
N MET A 74 -4.76 -7.09 -4.16
CA MET A 74 -5.21 -7.41 -2.82
C MET A 74 -3.98 -7.43 -1.90
N ASN A 75 -4.01 -6.55 -0.90
CA ASN A 75 -2.97 -6.46 0.12
C ASN A 75 -3.51 -7.14 1.38
N VAL A 76 -2.80 -8.14 1.87
CA VAL A 76 -3.09 -8.85 3.11
C VAL A 76 -2.02 -8.48 4.14
N GLY A 77 -2.37 -7.64 5.11
CA GLY A 77 -1.50 -7.30 6.24
C GLY A 77 -1.24 -8.51 7.14
N ILE A 78 0.04 -8.77 7.46
CA ILE A 78 0.47 -9.92 8.29
C ILE A 78 0.67 -9.52 9.78
N SER A 79 0.26 -8.32 10.18
CA SER A 79 0.30 -7.78 11.55
C SER A 79 1.56 -7.05 12.02
N GLN A 80 1.31 -6.18 13.00
CA GLN A 80 2.18 -5.18 13.64
C GLN A 80 3.24 -5.81 14.56
N PHE A 81 4.46 -5.26 14.53
CA PHE A 81 5.45 -5.46 15.59
C PHE A 81 5.09 -4.63 16.84
N HIS A 82 4.01 -4.95 17.57
CA HIS A 82 3.79 -4.38 18.92
C HIS A 82 3.17 -5.38 19.90
N LYS A 83 3.72 -5.42 21.11
CA LYS A 83 3.31 -6.24 22.26
C LYS A 83 1.95 -5.79 22.80
N GLN A 84 0.87 -6.06 22.09
CA GLN A 84 -0.49 -6.24 22.64
C GLN A 84 -1.38 -6.63 21.46
N ALA A 85 -1.78 -7.90 21.48
CA ALA A 85 -2.48 -8.56 20.40
C ALA A 85 -3.86 -7.93 20.17
N VAL A 86 -3.94 -7.01 19.21
CA VAL A 86 -5.16 -6.76 18.46
C VAL A 86 -4.83 -7.14 17.03
N ASP A 87 -5.30 -8.33 16.63
CA ASP A 87 -5.11 -8.92 15.31
C ASP A 87 -5.83 -8.09 14.24
N SER A 88 -5.25 -6.94 13.92
CA SER A 88 -5.79 -5.98 12.95
C SER A 88 -5.36 -6.42 11.56
N ARG A 89 -6.10 -7.38 11.02
CA ARG A 89 -5.89 -7.92 9.67
C ARG A 89 -6.36 -6.88 8.63
N GLN A 90 -5.48 -5.95 8.26
CA GLN A 90 -5.78 -4.97 7.22
C GLN A 90 -5.79 -5.66 5.85
N GLN A 91 -6.97 -5.77 5.26
CA GLN A 91 -7.16 -6.22 3.88
C GLN A 91 -7.50 -4.99 3.03
N VAL A 92 -6.60 -4.62 2.12
CA VAL A 92 -6.82 -3.49 1.21
C VAL A 92 -6.93 -4.03 -0.20
N PHE A 93 -8.13 -3.94 -0.76
CA PHE A 93 -8.39 -4.19 -2.16
C PHE A 93 -8.22 -2.89 -2.95
N GLN A 94 -7.48 -2.96 -4.05
CA GLN A 94 -7.15 -1.83 -4.90
C GLN A 94 -7.46 -2.19 -6.35
N VAL A 95 -8.01 -1.22 -7.07
CA VAL A 95 -8.18 -1.28 -8.52
C VAL A 95 -7.45 -0.07 -9.10
N SER A 96 -6.64 -0.29 -10.12
CA SER A 96 -5.86 0.75 -10.76
C SER A 96 -5.92 0.62 -12.28
N ALA A 97 -5.86 1.76 -12.95
CA ALA A 97 -5.65 1.86 -14.39
C ALA A 97 -4.30 2.53 -14.62
N ALA A 98 -3.46 1.92 -15.45
CA ALA A 98 -2.17 2.45 -15.85
C ALA A 98 -2.17 2.72 -17.36
N TYR A 99 -1.59 3.85 -17.76
CA TYR A 99 -1.44 4.22 -19.16
C TYR A 99 0.03 4.42 -19.50
N ALA A 100 0.56 3.66 -20.44
CA ALA A 100 1.96 3.71 -20.84
C ALA A 100 2.23 4.86 -21.85
N ILE A 101 2.84 5.94 -21.38
CA ILE A 101 3.22 7.10 -22.21
C ILE A 101 4.66 6.91 -22.71
N GLY A 102 4.83 6.20 -23.83
CA GLY A 102 6.14 6.01 -24.47
C GLY A 102 6.18 4.80 -25.39
N ARG A 103 7.11 4.78 -26.36
CA ARG A 103 7.39 3.65 -27.25
C ARG A 103 8.87 3.33 -27.06
N TRP A 104 9.17 2.18 -26.46
CA TRP A 104 10.53 1.63 -26.38
C TRP A 104 10.45 0.21 -26.91
#